data_AF-A0A2V9JZ06-F1
#
_entry.id   AF-A0A2V9JZ06-F1
#
_cell.length_a   1.000
_cell.length_b   1.000
_cell.length_c   1.000
_cell.angle_alpha   90.00
_cell.angle_beta   90.00
_cell.angle_gamma   90.00
#
_symmetry.space_group_name_H-M   'P 1'
#
loop_
_entity.id
_entity.type
_entity.pdbx_description
1 polymer ?
#
loop_
_entity_poly.entity_id
_entity_poly.type
_entity_poly.pdbx_seq_one_letter_code
_entity_poly.pdbx_strand_id
1 'polypeptide(L)'
;MSFDESMTRGQEQRVDALEESLGRALVRALVERQGMNDLLHDFLDAIGGALGVSRLVLYDYDERADVFELLCFRGYPAGSRSDLNRWLAQLDVRRACRERAPYRAGDQRLLIPLYFQEPLEALLLVEG
;
A
#
# COMPACT_ATOMS: atom_id res chain seq x y z
N MET A 1 -8.29 -30.09 21.17
CA MET A 1 -7.89 -29.61 19.83
C MET A 1 -9.05 -28.78 19.28
N SER A 2 -9.48 -27.76 20.03
CA SER A 2 -9.04 -26.36 20.05
C SER A 2 -9.33 -25.63 18.73
N PHE A 3 -10.50 -24.97 18.69
CA PHE A 3 -10.96 -24.11 17.60
C PHE A 3 -9.95 -23.00 17.25
N ASP A 4 -9.09 -22.65 18.20
CA ASP A 4 -8.03 -21.64 18.05
C ASP A 4 -6.96 -22.07 17.03
N GLU A 5 -6.49 -23.32 17.08
CA GLU A 5 -5.48 -23.85 16.14
C GLU A 5 -6.02 -23.95 14.70
N SER A 6 -7.35 -24.09 14.56
CA SER A 6 -8.02 -24.17 13.27
C SER A 6 -8.16 -22.79 12.62
N MET A 7 -8.38 -21.74 13.43
CA MET A 7 -8.42 -20.34 12.96
C MET A 7 -7.03 -19.86 12.52
N THR A 8 -5.99 -20.17 13.29
CA THR A 8 -4.61 -19.76 12.94
C THR A 8 -4.15 -20.38 11.63
N ARG A 9 -4.41 -21.68 11.41
CA ARG A 9 -4.10 -22.36 10.12
C ARG A 9 -4.87 -21.79 8.94
N GLY A 10 -6.14 -21.42 9.14
CA GLY A 10 -6.95 -20.80 8.10
C GLY A 10 -6.49 -19.38 7.75
N GLN A 11 -5.93 -18.64 8.71
CA GLN A 11 -5.32 -17.34 8.47
C GLN A 11 -3.98 -17.47 7.75
N GLU A 12 -3.12 -18.39 8.19
CA GLU A 12 -1.82 -18.69 7.56
C GLU A 12 -2.01 -19.07 6.08
N GLN A 13 -2.91 -20.01 5.76
CA GLN A 13 -3.19 -20.40 4.38
C GLN A 13 -3.68 -19.24 3.49
N ARG A 14 -4.40 -18.28 4.08
CA ARG A 14 -4.87 -17.08 3.35
C ARG A 14 -3.72 -16.10 3.10
N VAL A 15 -2.81 -15.96 4.05
CA VAL A 15 -1.60 -15.15 3.89
C VAL A 15 -0.69 -15.79 2.84
N ASP A 16 -0.46 -17.09 2.89
CA ASP A 16 0.36 -17.80 1.89
C ASP A 16 -0.19 -17.63 0.46
N ALA A 17 -1.51 -17.79 0.30
CA ALA A 17 -2.17 -17.62 -1.00
C ALA A 17 -2.10 -16.16 -1.49
N LEU A 18 -2.18 -15.20 -0.56
CA LEU A 18 -2.05 -13.78 -0.86
C LEU A 18 -0.62 -13.44 -1.28
N GLU A 19 0.38 -13.94 -0.56
CA GLU A 19 1.79 -13.78 -0.88
C GLU A 19 2.12 -14.37 -2.26
N GLU A 20 1.64 -15.58 -2.57
CA GLU A 20 1.86 -16.18 -3.89
C GLU A 20 1.22 -15.35 -5.01
N SER A 21 -0.01 -14.87 -4.79
CA SER A 21 -0.73 -14.06 -5.78
C SER A 21 -0.03 -12.71 -6.03
N LEU A 22 0.32 -11.98 -4.97
CA LEU A 22 1.00 -10.69 -5.07
C LEU A 22 2.42 -10.85 -5.64
N GLY A 23 3.16 -11.86 -5.19
CA GLY A 23 4.49 -12.17 -5.70
C GLY A 23 4.48 -12.47 -7.20
N ARG A 24 3.51 -13.28 -7.66
CA ARG A 24 3.32 -13.58 -9.08
C ARG A 24 2.98 -12.33 -9.90
N ALA A 25 2.11 -11.47 -9.39
CA ALA A 25 1.74 -10.22 -10.06
C ALA A 25 2.96 -9.28 -10.20
N LEU A 26 3.76 -9.14 -9.14
CA LEU A 26 4.97 -8.31 -9.15
C LEU A 26 6.00 -8.84 -10.15
N VAL A 27 6.27 -10.15 -10.15
CA VAL A 27 7.21 -10.77 -11.11
C VAL A 27 6.75 -10.56 -12.55
N ARG A 28 5.45 -10.70 -12.84
CA ARG A 28 4.91 -10.41 -14.18
C ARG A 28 5.10 -8.96 -14.56
N ALA A 29 4.76 -8.02 -13.68
CA ALA A 29 4.93 -6.59 -13.92
C ALA A 29 6.41 -6.23 -14.22
N LEU A 30 7.36 -6.84 -13.51
CA LEU A 30 8.80 -6.66 -13.74
C LEU A 30 9.28 -7.20 -15.10
N VAL A 31 8.69 -8.29 -15.59
CA VAL A 31 9.13 -8.97 -16.83
C VAL A 31 8.45 -8.38 -18.06
N GLU A 32 7.17 -8.01 -17.96
CA GLU A 32 6.32 -7.66 -19.11
C GLU A 32 6.32 -6.15 -19.42
N ARG A 33 6.73 -5.29 -18.48
CA ARG A 33 6.65 -3.82 -18.63
C ARG A 33 8.02 -3.19 -18.84
N GLN A 34 8.06 -2.11 -19.64
CA GLN A 34 9.28 -1.36 -19.92
C GLN A 34 9.43 -0.08 -19.07
N GLY A 35 8.56 0.16 -18.07
CA GLY A 35 8.58 1.40 -17.29
C GLY A 35 8.11 1.27 -15.84
N MET A 36 8.73 2.05 -14.96
CA MET A 36 8.44 2.06 -13.52
C MET A 36 6.98 2.44 -13.19
N ASN A 37 6.39 3.37 -13.95
CA ASN A 37 5.01 3.80 -13.72
C ASN A 37 4.00 2.67 -13.96
N ASP A 38 4.17 1.92 -15.06
CA ASP A 38 3.28 0.79 -15.38
C ASP A 38 3.41 -0.31 -14.32
N LEU A 39 4.64 -0.56 -13.85
CA LEU A 39 4.89 -1.49 -12.75
C LEU A 39 4.16 -1.08 -11.46
N LEU A 40 4.26 0.18 -11.07
CA LEU A 40 3.60 0.69 -9.86
C LEU A 40 2.08 0.63 -9.98
N HIS A 41 1.54 0.88 -11.18
CA HIS A 41 0.11 0.77 -11.44
C HIS A 41 -0.38 -0.67 -11.34
N ASP A 42 0.30 -1.63 -11.98
CA ASP A 42 -0.04 -3.05 -11.94
C ASP A 42 0.09 -3.60 -10.50
N PHE A 43 1.11 -3.14 -9.75
CA PHE A 43 1.30 -3.52 -8.36
C PHE A 43 0.15 -3.02 -7.46
N LEU A 44 -0.26 -1.75 -7.61
CA LEU A 44 -1.41 -1.23 -6.88
C LEU A 44 -2.71 -1.95 -7.26
N ASP A 45 -2.93 -2.28 -8.53
CA ASP A 45 -4.09 -3.07 -8.93
C ASP A 45 -4.13 -4.45 -8.27
N ALA A 46 -2.98 -5.13 -8.18
CA ALA A 46 -2.87 -6.42 -7.51
C ALA A 46 -3.21 -6.32 -6.01
N ILE A 47 -2.70 -5.28 -5.33
CA ILE A 47 -3.05 -5.00 -3.93
C ILE A 47 -4.55 -4.69 -3.79
N GLY A 48 -5.11 -3.88 -4.71
CA GLY A 48 -6.52 -3.52 -4.71
C GLY A 48 -7.43 -4.73 -4.83
N GLY A 49 -7.15 -5.61 -5.79
CA GLY A 49 -7.87 -6.86 -5.97
C GLY A 49 -7.74 -7.81 -4.78
N ALA A 50 -6.55 -7.89 -4.18
CA ALA A 50 -6.30 -8.75 -3.03
C ALA A 50 -7.02 -8.27 -1.75
N LEU A 51 -7.02 -6.97 -1.48
CA LEU A 51 -7.62 -6.39 -0.29
C LEU A 51 -9.12 -6.07 -0.48
N GLY A 52 -9.63 -6.15 -1.70
CA GLY A 52 -11.01 -5.80 -2.04
C GLY A 52 -11.29 -4.30 -1.94
N VAL A 53 -10.28 -3.48 -2.26
CA VAL A 53 -10.31 -2.02 -2.11
C VAL A 53 -10.19 -1.33 -3.45
N SER A 54 -10.94 -0.25 -3.62
CA SER A 54 -11.09 0.40 -4.93
C SER A 54 -10.15 1.57 -5.14
N ARG A 55 -9.61 2.16 -4.06
CA ARG A 55 -8.78 3.37 -4.10
C ARG A 55 -7.50 3.18 -3.33
N LEU A 56 -6.38 3.50 -3.97
CA LEU A 56 -5.05 3.30 -3.44
C LEU A 56 -4.17 4.49 -3.79
N VAL A 57 -3.33 4.92 -2.85
CA VAL A 57 -2.30 5.93 -3.10
C VAL A 57 -0.99 5.47 -2.50
N LEU A 58 0.08 5.52 -3.29
CA LEU A 58 1.43 5.24 -2.87
C LEU A 58 2.18 6.56 -2.75
N TYR A 59 2.72 6.79 -1.56
CA TYR A 59 3.60 7.91 -1.27
C TYR A 59 5.02 7.40 -1.05
N ASP A 60 5.99 8.06 -1.66
CA ASP A 60 7.41 7.83 -1.45
C ASP A 60 7.94 8.78 -0.37
N TYR A 61 8.96 8.38 0.37
CA TYR A 61 9.59 9.23 1.37
C TYR A 61 10.90 9.81 0.83
N ASP A 62 10.94 11.12 0.61
CA ASP A 62 12.19 11.82 0.30
C ASP A 62 12.91 12.14 1.61
N GLU A 63 13.93 11.35 1.94
CA GLU A 63 14.77 11.58 3.12
C GLU A 63 15.51 12.92 3.11
N ARG A 64 15.86 13.44 1.93
CA ARG A 64 16.64 14.69 1.80
C ARG A 64 15.78 15.90 2.14
N ALA A 65 14.54 15.88 1.68
CA ALA A 65 13.57 16.94 1.93
C ALA A 65 12.73 16.68 3.19
N ASP A 66 12.82 15.49 3.77
CA ASP A 66 12.08 15.06 4.98
C ASP A 66 10.55 15.13 4.77
N VAL A 67 10.09 14.78 3.56
CA VAL A 67 8.69 14.87 3.13
C VAL A 67 8.22 13.60 2.42
N PHE A 68 6.91 13.40 2.41
CA PHE A 68 6.28 12.40 1.56
C PHE A 68 5.81 13.02 0.25
N GLU A 69 6.04 12.34 -0.85
CA GLU A 69 5.60 12.74 -2.17
C GLU A 69 4.66 11.71 -2.78
N LEU A 70 3.63 12.17 -3.50
CA LEU A 70 2.76 11.25 -4.23
C LEU A 70 3.54 10.62 -5.38
N LEU A 71 3.71 9.31 -5.30
CA LEU A 71 4.36 8.50 -6.33
C LEU A 71 3.34 8.00 -7.35
N CYS A 72 2.29 7.32 -6.88
CA CYS A 72 1.29 6.67 -7.73
C CYS A 72 -0.09 6.62 -7.05
N PHE A 73 -1.17 6.54 -7.83
CA PHE A 73 -2.52 6.29 -7.30
C PHE A 73 -3.38 5.46 -8.27
N ARG A 74 -4.40 4.78 -7.74
CA ARG A 74 -5.40 3.99 -8.50
C ARG A 74 -6.81 4.23 -7.94
N GLY A 75 -7.81 4.16 -8.82
CA GLY A 75 -9.22 4.33 -8.44
C GLY A 75 -9.69 5.77 -8.26
N TYR A 76 -8.83 6.75 -8.55
CA TYR A 76 -9.16 8.17 -8.50
C TYR A 76 -9.27 8.76 -9.92
N PRO A 77 -10.09 9.81 -10.13
CA PRO A 77 -10.12 10.58 -11.37
C PRO A 77 -8.75 11.14 -11.77
N ALA A 78 -8.49 11.30 -13.07
CA ALA A 78 -7.19 11.75 -13.62
C ALA A 78 -6.71 13.12 -13.07
N GLY A 79 -7.61 13.97 -12.58
CA GLY A 79 -7.30 15.27 -11.99
C GLY A 79 -7.01 15.26 -10.48
N SER A 80 -7.05 14.10 -9.81
CA SER A 80 -7.07 14.04 -8.34
C SER A 80 -5.72 14.32 -7.66
N ARG A 81 -4.62 14.38 -8.42
CA ARG A 81 -3.26 14.50 -7.87
C ARG A 81 -3.11 15.68 -6.90
N SER A 82 -3.63 16.85 -7.27
CA SER A 82 -3.54 18.05 -6.43
C SER A 82 -4.32 17.91 -5.12
N ASP A 83 -5.50 17.28 -5.16
CA ASP A 83 -6.31 17.06 -3.97
C ASP A 83 -5.68 16.00 -3.06
N LEU A 84 -5.12 14.93 -3.63
CA LEU A 84 -4.39 13.90 -2.89
C LEU A 84 -3.13 14.46 -2.21
N ASN A 85 -2.40 15.37 -2.86
CA ASN A 85 -1.26 16.06 -2.25
C ASN A 85 -1.69 17.01 -1.14
N ARG A 86 -2.77 17.78 -1.34
CA ARG A 86 -3.32 18.65 -0.28
C ARG A 86 -3.74 17.84 0.93
N TRP A 87 -4.30 16.66 0.69
CA TRP A 87 -4.76 15.78 1.74
C TRP A 87 -3.60 15.09 2.47
N LEU A 88 -2.54 14.68 1.77
CA LEU A 88 -1.31 14.18 2.39
C LEU A 88 -0.76 15.15 3.46
N ALA A 89 -0.80 16.46 3.17
CA ALA A 89 -0.37 17.50 4.12
C ALA A 89 -1.25 17.62 5.38
N GLN A 90 -2.45 17.03 5.39
CA GLN A 90 -3.37 17.01 6.54
C GLN A 90 -3.23 15.75 7.39
N LEU A 91 -2.52 14.73 6.89
CA LEU A 91 -2.32 13.47 7.58
C LEU A 91 -1.14 13.55 8.56
N ASP A 92 -1.28 12.93 9.74
CA ASP A 92 -0.14 12.67 10.62
C ASP A 92 0.65 11.45 10.09
N VAL A 93 1.20 11.56 8.89
CA VAL A 93 1.95 10.47 8.24
C VAL A 93 3.15 10.02 9.08
N ARG A 94 3.74 10.92 9.89
CA ARG A 94 4.81 10.61 10.83
C ARG A 94 4.39 9.65 11.93
N ARG A 95 3.10 9.59 12.26
CA ARG A 95 2.57 8.57 13.18
C ARG A 95 2.83 7.15 12.67
N ALA A 96 2.54 6.87 11.41
CA ALA A 96 2.81 5.55 10.81
C ALA A 96 4.29 5.21 10.90
N CYS A 97 5.17 6.18 10.64
CA CYS A 97 6.62 6.00 10.75
C CYS A 97 7.06 5.63 12.17
N ARG A 98 6.54 6.35 13.18
CA ARG A 98 6.89 6.15 14.60
C ARG A 98 6.37 4.82 15.15
N GLU A 99 5.11 4.51 14.87
CA GLU A 99 4.43 3.34 15.43
C GLU A 99 4.78 2.05 14.69
N ARG A 100 5.33 2.16 13.46
CA ARG A 100 5.60 1.04 12.56
C ARG A 100 4.41 0.11 12.37
N ALA A 101 3.22 0.68 12.43
CA ALA A 101 1.96 -0.03 12.38
C ALA A 101 0.96 0.71 11.50
N PRO A 102 0.06 -0.01 10.81
CA PRO A 102 -1.05 0.62 10.13
C PRO A 102 -1.95 1.41 11.08
N TYR A 103 -2.44 2.57 10.64
CA TYR A 103 -3.39 3.35 11.43
C TYR A 103 -4.52 3.92 10.56
N ARG A 104 -5.69 4.12 11.18
CA ARG A 104 -6.87 4.67 10.50
C ARG A 104 -6.79 6.19 10.40
N ALA A 105 -7.01 6.71 9.20
CA ALA A 105 -7.04 8.13 8.89
C ALA A 105 -8.47 8.57 8.52
N GLY A 106 -9.40 8.41 9.46
CA GLY A 106 -10.85 8.51 9.24
C GLY A 106 -11.50 7.15 9.05
N ASP A 107 -12.77 7.14 8.65
CA ASP A 107 -13.61 5.93 8.69
C ASP A 107 -13.28 4.94 7.57
N GLN A 108 -12.95 5.44 6.39
CA GLN A 108 -12.76 4.65 5.16
C GLN A 108 -11.29 4.44 4.77
N ARG A 109 -10.35 4.88 5.62
CA ARG A 109 -8.95 5.04 5.21
C ARG A 109 -7.99 4.40 6.19
N LEU A 110 -7.05 3.64 5.63
CA LEU A 110 -5.97 3.00 6.36
C LEU A 110 -4.64 3.40 5.75
N LEU A 111 -3.75 3.96 6.56
CA LEU A 111 -2.35 4.21 6.19
C LEU A 111 -1.51 3.03 6.65
N ILE A 112 -0.71 2.48 5.74
CA ILE A 112 0.13 1.31 5.95
C ILE A 112 1.59 1.73 5.68
N PRO A 113 2.45 1.77 6.71
CA PRO A 113 3.88 1.98 6.50
C PRO A 113 4.51 0.78 5.82
N LEU A 114 5.24 1.03 4.73
CA LEU A 114 6.00 0.01 4.00
C LEU A 114 7.48 0.15 4.36
N TYR A 115 8.04 -0.93 4.93
CA TYR A 115 9.45 -1.00 5.30
C TYR A 115 10.18 -1.94 4.36
N PHE A 116 11.27 -1.46 3.79
CA PHE A 116 12.31 -2.31 3.21
C PHE A 116 13.39 -2.52 4.30
N GLN A 117 14.52 -3.15 3.98
CA GLN A 117 15.48 -3.64 4.99
C GLN A 117 16.08 -2.55 5.92
N GLU A 118 15.97 -1.25 5.58
CA GLU A 118 16.39 -0.07 6.38
C GLU A 118 15.17 0.90 6.66
N PRO A 119 15.29 2.14 7.24
CA PRO A 119 14.10 2.88 7.68
C PRO A 119 13.22 3.35 6.51
N LEU A 120 11.93 3.52 6.82
CA LEU A 120 10.75 3.62 5.94
C LEU A 120 10.94 4.31 4.56
N GLU A 121 10.59 3.62 3.46
CA GLU A 121 10.72 4.18 2.10
C GLU A 121 9.38 4.41 1.40
N ALA A 122 8.23 4.00 1.96
CA ALA A 122 6.93 4.36 1.39
C ALA A 122 5.76 4.29 2.37
N LEU A 123 4.66 4.95 2.02
CA LEU A 123 3.36 4.80 2.66
C LEU A 123 2.32 4.40 1.62
N LEU A 124 1.58 3.34 1.94
CA LEU A 124 0.39 2.96 1.18
C LEU A 124 -0.85 3.45 1.91
N LEU A 125 -1.60 4.32 1.25
CA LEU A 125 -2.98 4.58 1.62
C LEU A 125 -3.90 3.58 0.91
N VAL A 126 -4.80 3.01 1.71
CA VAL A 126 -5.92 2.21 1.23
C VAL A 126 -7.23 2.90 1.59
N GLU A 127 -8.12 3.05 0.61
CA GLU A 127 -9.47 3.61 0.77
C GLU A 127 -10.53 2.66 0.18
N GLY A 128 -11.58 2.38 0.97
CA GLY A 128 -12.65 1.44 0.65
C GLY A 128 -13.92 1.68 1.45
#